data_AF-A0A1B7M329-F1
#
_entry.id   AF-A0A1B7M329-F1
#
_cell.length_a   1.000
_cell.length_b   1.000
_cell.length_c   1.000
_cell.angle_alpha   90.00
_cell.angle_beta   90.00
_cell.angle_gamma   90.00
#
_symmetry.space_group_name_H-M   'P 1'
#
loop_
_entity.id
_entity.type
_entity.pdbx_description
1 polymer ?
#
loop_
_entity_poly.entity_id
_entity_poly.type
_entity_poly.pdbx_seq_one_letter_code
_entity_poly.pdbx_strand_id
1 'polypeptide(L)'
;MNIRHRSALYLGLTGLLNFAVFALAWDFLGVFANTLPPVLSISVISLSIAALFGSVWVLSTVVTRPWLRRMGLIAVLGACLATVVGEVMVLTGEDGSIGVGLIPATGTLLHVLVAALLLTLCFIHSASHNIPTSAANQPNRSR
;
A
#
# COMPACT_ATOMS: atom_id res chain seq x y z
N MET A 1 15.44 22.38 0.60
CA MET A 1 15.02 21.37 1.62
C MET A 1 13.56 20.88 1.51
N ASN A 2 12.68 21.49 0.70
CA ASN A 2 11.23 21.20 0.72
C ASN A 2 10.78 19.92 -0.01
N ILE A 3 11.57 19.38 -0.95
CA ILE A 3 11.18 18.21 -1.77
C ILE A 3 11.30 16.91 -0.97
N ARG A 4 12.29 16.80 -0.10
CA ARG A 4 12.66 15.54 0.59
C ARG A 4 11.72 15.16 1.73
N HIS A 5 11.12 16.13 2.42
CA HIS A 5 10.16 15.91 3.52
C HIS A 5 8.79 15.51 2.98
N ARG A 6 8.39 16.09 1.83
CA ARG A 6 7.17 15.72 1.10
C ARG A 6 7.20 14.25 0.67
N SER A 7 8.37 13.71 0.30
CA SER A 7 8.52 12.30 -0.08
C SER A 7 8.14 11.30 1.03
N ALA A 8 8.49 11.56 2.29
CA ALA A 8 8.09 10.71 3.41
C ALA A 8 6.57 10.77 3.65
N LEU A 9 6.00 11.97 3.61
CA LEU A 9 4.55 12.15 3.74
C LEU A 9 3.78 11.41 2.64
N TYR A 10 4.24 11.48 1.38
CA TYR A 10 3.61 10.74 0.30
C TYR A 10 3.71 9.22 0.49
N LEU A 11 4.87 8.70 0.89
CA LEU A 11 5.02 7.27 1.25
C LEU A 11 4.06 6.86 2.37
N GLY A 12 3.98 7.67 3.44
CA GLY A 12 3.10 7.41 4.57
C GLY A 12 1.62 7.42 4.20
N LEU A 13 1.17 8.46 3.49
CA LEU A 13 -0.21 8.60 3.03
C LEU A 13 -0.62 7.47 2.08
N THR A 14 0.25 7.12 1.13
CA THR A 14 -0.01 6.01 0.22
C THR A 14 0.00 4.65 0.93
N GLY A 15 0.86 4.48 1.95
CA GLY A 15 0.81 3.32 2.83
C GLY A 15 -0.51 3.21 3.58
N LEU A 16 -0.98 4.32 4.17
CA LEU A 16 -2.28 4.39 4.85
C LEU A 16 -3.44 4.12 3.90
N LEU A 17 -3.37 4.60 2.66
CA LEU A 17 -4.39 4.35 1.64
C LEU A 17 -4.51 2.85 1.31
N ASN A 18 -3.38 2.15 1.15
CA ASN A 18 -3.38 0.70 0.97
C ASN A 18 -3.92 -0.03 2.21
N PHE A 19 -3.54 0.41 3.41
CA PHE A 19 -4.06 -0.17 4.64
C PHE A 19 -5.58 0.05 4.79
N ALA A 20 -6.10 1.19 4.36
CA ALA A 20 -7.53 1.48 4.38
C ALA A 20 -8.33 0.54 3.48
N VAL A 21 -7.79 0.11 2.33
CA VAL A 21 -8.42 -0.94 1.50
C VAL A 21 -8.60 -2.22 2.29
N PHE A 22 -7.57 -2.64 3.03
CA PHE A 22 -7.68 -3.81 3.89
C PHE A 22 -8.63 -3.61 5.06
N ALA A 23 -8.55 -2.48 5.78
CA ALA A 23 -9.41 -2.24 6.94
C ALA A 23 -10.89 -2.24 6.54
N LEU A 24 -11.23 -1.57 5.44
CA LEU A 24 -12.58 -1.58 4.90
C LEU A 24 -12.98 -2.98 4.43
N ALA A 25 -12.04 -3.73 3.83
CA ALA A 25 -12.28 -5.09 3.37
C ALA A 25 -12.41 -6.15 4.49
N TRP A 26 -11.70 -5.94 5.60
CA TRP A 26 -11.65 -6.87 6.72
C TRP A 26 -12.99 -6.94 7.48
N ASP A 27 -13.71 -5.81 7.53
CA ASP A 27 -15.08 -5.79 8.02
C ASP A 27 -15.98 -6.79 7.23
N PHE A 28 -15.67 -7.11 5.96
CA PHE A 28 -16.39 -8.14 5.18
C PHE A 28 -16.03 -9.57 5.56
N LEU A 29 -14.76 -9.86 5.86
CA LEU A 29 -14.30 -11.20 6.23
C LEU A 29 -14.82 -11.64 7.62
N GLY A 30 -15.02 -10.68 8.53
CA GLY A 30 -15.43 -10.96 9.91
C GLY A 30 -16.92 -10.77 10.23
N VAL A 31 -17.61 -9.82 9.58
CA VAL A 31 -18.94 -9.33 10.04
C VAL A 31 -20.08 -9.70 9.09
N PHE A 32 -19.86 -9.70 7.77
CA PHE A 32 -20.93 -9.82 6.78
C PHE A 32 -21.01 -11.18 6.08
N ALA A 33 -20.71 -12.26 6.80
CA ALA A 33 -20.52 -13.64 6.31
C ALA A 33 -21.52 -14.17 5.25
N ASN A 34 -22.63 -13.49 4.94
CA ASN A 34 -23.61 -13.91 3.93
C ASN A 34 -24.13 -12.82 2.97
N THR A 35 -23.72 -11.55 3.02
CA THR A 35 -24.18 -10.54 2.01
C THR A 35 -23.33 -9.28 2.08
N LEU A 36 -22.48 -9.08 1.07
CA LEU A 36 -21.70 -7.86 0.93
C LEU A 36 -22.62 -6.77 0.35
N PRO A 37 -22.87 -5.64 1.04
CA PRO A 37 -23.66 -4.55 0.47
C PRO A 37 -22.96 -4.02 -0.79
N PRO A 38 -23.64 -3.89 -1.93
CA PRO A 38 -23.02 -3.46 -3.19
C PRO A 38 -22.24 -2.14 -3.09
N VAL A 39 -22.74 -1.21 -2.26
CA VAL A 39 -22.12 0.09 -1.99
C VAL A 39 -20.71 -0.06 -1.40
N LEU A 40 -20.52 -1.05 -0.53
CA LEU A 40 -19.25 -1.29 0.14
C LEU A 40 -18.24 -1.94 -0.79
N SER A 41 -18.66 -2.90 -1.63
CA SER A 41 -17.81 -3.47 -2.69
C SER A 41 -17.31 -2.39 -3.67
N ILE A 42 -18.21 -1.50 -4.12
CA ILE A 42 -17.85 -0.36 -4.96
C ILE A 42 -16.84 0.57 -4.26
N SER A 43 -16.99 0.74 -2.94
CA SER A 43 -16.05 1.55 -2.13
C SER A 43 -14.67 0.91 -2.06
N VAL A 44 -14.58 -0.41 -1.84
CA VAL A 44 -13.31 -1.16 -1.86
C VAL A 44 -12.63 -1.05 -3.22
N ILE A 45 -13.38 -1.28 -4.30
CA ILE A 45 -12.88 -1.16 -5.68
C ILE A 45 -12.33 0.25 -5.92
N SER A 46 -13.10 1.28 -5.58
CA SER A 46 -12.70 2.68 -5.79
C SER A 46 -11.44 3.03 -5.01
N LEU A 47 -11.36 2.57 -3.75
CA LEU A 47 -10.21 2.81 -2.89
C LEU A 47 -8.98 2.03 -3.36
N SER A 48 -9.15 0.81 -3.86
CA SER A 48 -8.09 -0.01 -4.45
C SER A 48 -7.51 0.66 -5.70
N ILE A 49 -8.36 1.22 -6.56
CA ILE A 49 -7.92 2.00 -7.73
C ILE A 49 -7.13 3.26 -7.29
N ALA A 50 -7.61 3.99 -6.28
CA ALA A 50 -6.88 5.14 -5.75
C ALA A 50 -5.51 4.72 -5.17
N ALA A 51 -5.46 3.59 -4.46
CA ALA A 51 -4.24 3.00 -3.93
C ALA A 51 -3.25 2.62 -5.04
N LEU A 52 -3.73 2.09 -6.17
CA LEU A 52 -2.92 1.81 -7.36
C LEU A 52 -2.21 3.07 -7.85
N PHE A 53 -2.98 4.12 -8.17
CA PHE A 53 -2.43 5.36 -8.72
C PHE A 53 -1.45 6.03 -7.74
N GLY A 54 -1.82 6.13 -6.47
CA GLY A 54 -0.94 6.68 -5.43
C GLY A 54 0.37 5.89 -5.31
N SER A 55 0.28 4.56 -5.27
CA SER A 55 1.46 3.69 -5.12
C SER A 55 2.36 3.73 -6.35
N VAL A 56 1.79 3.69 -7.56
CA VAL A 56 2.57 3.81 -8.80
C VAL A 56 3.31 5.14 -8.84
N TRP A 57 2.64 6.23 -8.51
CA TRP A 57 3.25 7.56 -8.51
C TRP A 57 4.38 7.67 -7.48
N VAL A 58 4.14 7.26 -6.22
CA VAL A 58 5.16 7.34 -5.15
C VAL A 58 6.33 6.40 -5.42
N LEU A 59 6.08 5.15 -5.83
CA LEU A 59 7.15 4.21 -6.14
C LEU A 59 8.01 4.68 -7.32
N SER A 60 7.41 5.33 -8.32
CA SER A 60 8.14 5.83 -9.48
C SER A 60 8.99 7.06 -9.18
N THR A 61 8.54 7.91 -8.24
CA THR A 61 9.16 9.21 -7.93
C THR A 61 10.11 9.16 -6.75
N VAL A 62 9.81 8.37 -5.71
CA VAL A 62 10.55 8.36 -4.44
C VAL A 62 11.53 7.20 -4.35
N VAL A 63 11.19 6.02 -4.88
CA VAL A 63 12.04 4.83 -4.75
C VAL A 63 13.10 4.81 -5.85
N THR A 64 14.35 5.06 -5.46
CA THR A 64 15.50 5.11 -6.37
C THR A 64 16.05 3.73 -6.73
N ARG A 65 15.89 2.72 -5.86
CA ARG A 65 16.36 1.35 -6.11
C ARG A 65 15.45 0.65 -7.14
N PRO A 66 15.96 0.30 -8.33
CA PRO A 66 15.13 -0.16 -9.44
C PRO A 66 14.45 -1.51 -9.17
N TRP A 67 15.15 -2.43 -8.49
CA TRP A 67 14.59 -3.74 -8.13
C TRP A 67 13.42 -3.60 -7.15
N LEU A 68 13.58 -2.76 -6.11
CA LEU A 68 12.56 -2.53 -5.10
C LEU A 68 11.33 -1.86 -5.69
N ARG A 69 11.54 -0.86 -6.56
CA ARG A 69 10.48 -0.22 -7.33
C ARG A 69 9.69 -1.23 -8.16
N ARG A 70 10.38 -2.12 -8.90
CA ARG A 70 9.72 -3.15 -9.72
C ARG A 70 8.90 -4.11 -8.86
N MET A 71 9.47 -4.62 -7.77
CA MET A 71 8.76 -5.53 -6.86
C MET A 71 7.53 -4.85 -6.23
N GLY A 72 7.66 -3.59 -5.80
CA GLY A 72 6.53 -2.81 -5.29
C GLY A 72 5.43 -2.60 -6.32
N LEU A 73 5.79 -2.26 -7.56
CA LEU A 73 4.81 -2.07 -8.65
C LEU A 73 4.07 -3.37 -9.00
N ILE A 74 4.79 -4.50 -9.05
CA ILE A 74 4.17 -5.82 -9.28
C ILE A 74 3.23 -6.17 -8.13
N ALA A 75 3.65 -5.95 -6.89
CA ALA A 75 2.82 -6.23 -5.72
C ALA A 75 1.55 -5.39 -5.69
N VAL A 76 1.65 -4.08 -5.96
CA VAL A 76 0.48 -3.18 -6.05
C VAL A 76 -0.45 -3.62 -7.17
N LEU A 77 0.08 -3.92 -8.35
CA LEU A 77 -0.72 -4.36 -9.49
C LEU A 77 -1.46 -5.66 -9.18
N GLY A 78 -0.76 -6.64 -8.59
CA GLY A 78 -1.35 -7.91 -8.17
C GLY A 78 -2.43 -7.72 -7.09
N ALA A 79 -2.18 -6.87 -6.10
CA ALA A 79 -3.14 -6.53 -5.06
C ALA A 79 -4.42 -5.96 -5.66
N CYS A 80 -4.30 -4.91 -6.49
CA CYS A 80 -5.45 -4.23 -7.07
C CYS A 80 -6.22 -5.13 -8.03
N LEU A 81 -5.53 -5.92 -8.86
CA LEU A 81 -6.18 -6.85 -9.78
C LEU A 81 -6.96 -7.92 -9.00
N ALA A 82 -6.34 -8.55 -8.00
CA ALA A 82 -7.01 -9.55 -7.18
C ALA A 82 -8.20 -8.96 -6.41
N THR A 83 -8.05 -7.77 -5.84
CA THR A 83 -9.15 -7.09 -5.13
C THR A 83 -10.30 -6.74 -6.09
N VAL A 84 -10.03 -6.08 -7.21
CA VAL A 84 -11.09 -5.65 -8.15
C VAL A 84 -11.79 -6.86 -8.77
N VAL A 85 -11.03 -7.85 -9.26
CA VAL A 85 -11.62 -9.06 -9.84
C VAL A 85 -12.41 -9.83 -8.78
N GLY A 86 -11.85 -9.97 -7.58
CA GLY A 86 -12.50 -10.66 -6.47
C GLY A 86 -13.82 -10.01 -6.06
N GLU A 87 -13.83 -8.69 -5.87
CA GLU A 87 -15.03 -7.92 -5.53
C GLU A 87 -16.09 -8.00 -6.64
N VAL A 88 -15.69 -7.90 -7.91
CA VAL A 88 -16.62 -8.08 -9.05
C VAL A 88 -17.21 -9.49 -9.04
N MET A 89 -16.40 -10.53 -8.79
CA MET A 89 -16.89 -11.91 -8.70
C MET A 89 -17.88 -12.10 -7.54
N VAL A 90 -17.65 -11.45 -6.39
CA VAL A 90 -18.60 -11.45 -5.26
C VAL A 90 -19.92 -10.80 -5.64
N LEU A 91 -19.90 -9.70 -6.38
CA LEU A 91 -21.11 -8.99 -6.82
C LEU A 91 -21.92 -9.78 -7.87
N THR A 92 -21.24 -10.52 -8.75
CA THR A 92 -21.89 -11.27 -9.84
C THR A 92 -22.17 -12.73 -9.49
N GLY A 93 -21.60 -13.24 -8.40
CA GLY A 93 -21.72 -14.63 -7.99
C GLY A 93 -23.06 -14.89 -7.31
N GLU A 94 -23.90 -15.72 -7.93
CA GLU A 94 -25.17 -16.16 -7.34
C GLU A 94 -24.95 -17.12 -6.16
N ASP A 95 -23.82 -17.82 -6.16
CA ASP A 95 -23.43 -18.78 -5.13
C ASP A 95 -22.37 -18.18 -4.22
N GLY A 96 -22.71 -17.98 -2.94
CA GLY A 96 -21.80 -17.55 -1.86
C GLY A 96 -20.73 -18.58 -1.49
N SER A 97 -20.14 -19.25 -2.48
CA SER A 97 -19.09 -20.24 -2.27
C SER A 97 -17.85 -19.59 -1.68
N ILE A 98 -17.22 -20.28 -0.72
CA ILE A 98 -16.02 -19.83 -0.01
C ILE A 98 -14.88 -19.44 -0.98
N GLY A 99 -14.84 -20.06 -2.17
CA GLY A 99 -13.86 -19.74 -3.21
C GLY A 99 -13.99 -18.33 -3.79
N VAL A 100 -15.21 -17.78 -3.86
CA VAL A 100 -15.47 -16.42 -4.40
C VAL A 100 -14.93 -15.34 -3.45
N GLY A 101 -14.95 -15.60 -2.13
CA GLY A 101 -14.38 -14.69 -1.12
C GLY A 101 -12.85 -14.77 -0.97
N LEU A 102 -12.20 -15.84 -1.44
CA LEU A 102 -10.75 -16.03 -1.26
C LEU A 102 -9.91 -15.08 -2.13
N ILE A 103 -10.38 -14.79 -3.35
CA ILE A 103 -9.70 -13.89 -4.29
C ILE A 103 -9.62 -12.46 -3.74
N PRO A 104 -10.74 -11.81 -3.33
CA PRO A 104 -10.67 -10.47 -2.74
C PRO A 104 -9.92 -10.46 -1.40
N ALA A 105 -10.02 -11.51 -0.58
CA ALA A 105 -9.22 -11.66 0.64
C ALA A 105 -7.71 -11.68 0.34
N THR A 106 -7.29 -12.38 -0.71
CA THR A 106 -5.88 -12.42 -1.13
C THR A 106 -5.41 -11.04 -1.61
N GLY A 107 -6.23 -10.33 -2.40
CA GLY A 107 -5.92 -8.98 -2.86
C GLY A 107 -5.76 -7.99 -1.70
N THR A 108 -6.63 -8.06 -0.70
CA THR A 108 -6.60 -7.16 0.47
C THR A 108 -5.42 -7.46 1.40
N LEU A 109 -5.01 -8.72 1.56
CA LEU A 109 -3.76 -9.09 2.23
C LEU A 109 -2.53 -8.53 1.50
N LEU A 110 -2.52 -8.57 0.16
CA LEU A 110 -1.44 -7.96 -0.61
C LEU A 110 -1.40 -6.44 -0.41
N HIS A 111 -2.55 -5.76 -0.30
CA HIS A 111 -2.60 -4.34 0.08
C HIS A 111 -1.96 -4.07 1.46
N VAL A 112 -2.15 -4.95 2.46
CA VAL A 112 -1.45 -4.82 3.76
C VAL A 112 0.05 -4.94 3.60
N LEU A 113 0.54 -5.91 2.83
CA LEU A 113 1.97 -6.09 2.58
C LEU A 113 2.58 -4.87 1.89
N VAL A 114 1.87 -4.30 0.90
CA VAL A 114 2.25 -3.04 0.25
C VAL A 114 2.26 -1.89 1.25
N ALA A 115 1.25 -1.77 2.11
CA ALA A 115 1.20 -0.75 3.14
C ALA A 115 2.40 -0.85 4.09
N ALA A 116 2.71 -2.05 4.58
CA ALA A 116 3.85 -2.31 5.45
C ALA A 116 5.18 -1.94 4.76
N LEU A 117 5.34 -2.28 3.47
CA LEU A 117 6.51 -1.89 2.68
C LEU A 117 6.65 -0.36 2.58
N LEU A 118 5.58 0.34 2.19
CA LEU A 118 5.60 1.80 2.00
C LEU A 118 5.83 2.55 3.32
N LEU A 119 5.22 2.09 4.41
CA LEU A 119 5.46 2.65 5.75
C LEU A 119 6.89 2.40 6.22
N THR A 120 7.43 1.20 5.99
CA THR A 120 8.84 0.90 6.29
C THR A 120 9.77 1.82 5.52
N LEU A 121 9.50 2.05 4.23
CA LEU A 121 10.27 3.00 3.42
C LEU A 121 10.12 4.44 3.93
N CYS A 122 8.93 4.84 4.38
CA CYS A 122 8.70 6.13 5.02
C CYS A 122 9.58 6.30 6.28
N PHE A 123 9.62 5.29 7.14
CA PHE A 123 10.45 5.31 8.36
C PHE A 123 11.95 5.35 8.03
N ILE A 124 12.42 4.52 7.11
CA ILE A 124 13.84 4.52 6.69
C ILE A 124 14.23 5.88 6.10
N HIS A 125 13.38 6.45 5.25
CA HIS A 125 13.61 7.76 4.65
C HIS A 125 13.65 8.87 5.72
N SER A 126 12.76 8.81 6.70
CA SER A 126 12.74 9.75 7.83
C SER A 126 13.94 9.58 8.76
N ALA A 127 14.35 8.36 9.07
CA ALA A 127 15.50 8.06 9.93
C ALA A 127 16.81 8.51 9.29
N SER A 128 16.97 8.34 7.97
CA SER A 128 18.15 8.81 7.23
C SER A 128 18.35 10.33 7.30
N HIS A 129 17.30 11.10 7.64
CA HIS A 129 17.37 12.54 7.84
C HIS A 129 17.86 12.93 9.24
N ASN A 130 17.63 12.08 10.24
CA ASN A 130 17.93 12.36 11.65
C ASN A 130 19.29 11.84 12.11
N ILE A 131 20.10 11.26 11.21
CA ILE A 131 21.50 10.92 11.53
C ILE A 131 22.29 12.25 11.55
N PRO A 132 22.74 12.74 12.71
CA PRO A 132 23.56 13.94 12.74
C PRO A 132 24.85 13.67 11.95
N THR A 133 25.21 14.60 11.09
CA THR A 133 26.50 14.68 10.39
C THR A 133 27.66 14.98 11.37
N SER A 134 27.70 14.30 12.52
CA SER A 134 28.67 14.52 13.59
C SER A 134 30.01 13.81 13.36
N ALA A 135 30.17 13.03 12.28
CA ALA A 135 31.40 12.28 12.00
C ALA A 135 32.22 12.80 10.80
N ALA A 136 31.74 13.82 10.06
CA ALA A 136 32.40 14.26 8.82
C ALA A 136 33.28 15.52 8.96
N ASN A 137 33.24 16.23 10.10
CA ASN A 137 33.95 17.50 10.28
C ASN A 137 34.69 17.57 11.63
N GLN A 138 35.51 16.57 11.96
CA GLN A 138 36.70 16.86 12.76
C GLN A 138 37.84 17.18 11.79
N PRO A 139 38.13 18.45 11.48
CA PRO A 139 39.43 18.80 10.95
C PRO A 139 40.43 18.40 12.03
N ASN A 140 41.23 17.37 11.75
CA ASN A 140 42.35 16.98 12.58
C ASN A 140 43.39 18.11 12.53
N ARG A 141 43.11 19.18 13.28
CA ARG A 141 44.08 20.19 13.70
C ARG A 141 44.81 19.59 14.90
N SER A 142 45.86 18.83 14.63
CA SER A 142 46.93 18.64 15.58
C SER A 142 48.24 18.89 14.85
N ARG A 143 48.91 19.96 15.30
CA ARG A 143 50.30 20.28 15.01
C ARG A 143 51.22 19.14 15.43
#